data_AF-A0A066Z2H8-F1
#
_entry.id   AF-A0A066Z2H8-F1
#
_cell.length_a   1.000
_cell.length_b   1.000
_cell.length_c   1.000
_cell.angle_alpha   90.00
_cell.angle_beta   90.00
_cell.angle_gamma   90.00
#
_symmetry.space_group_name_H-M   'P 1'
#
loop_
_entity.id
_entity.type
_entity.pdbx_description
1 polymer ?
#
loop_
_entity_poly.entity_id
_entity_poly.type
_entity_poly.pdbx_seq_one_letter_code
_entity_poly.pdbx_strand_id
1 'polypeptide(L)'
;MTATVAQVKALCPQGTPLTDEQIEALIVQAEAYLFGLHPDVLARVAAGTLAQETVDYVEASMVARIARNPEGLRMEMDGDYQYQLAAAAASGYLTLLPDEERMLTRGKGAFTITPYNPRATTVVGGDPSWW
;
A
#
# COMPACT_ATOMS: atom_id res chain seq x y z
N MET A 1 -5.56 6.53 8.27
CA MET A 1 -4.32 5.76 8.12
C MET A 1 -3.26 6.81 7.95
N THR A 2 -2.31 6.85 8.86
CA THR A 2 -1.34 7.94 8.84
C THR A 2 -0.08 7.37 9.47
N ALA A 3 0.69 6.64 8.68
CA ALA A 3 2.08 6.41 9.03
C ALA A 3 2.74 7.74 9.39
N THR A 4 3.50 7.76 10.47
CA THR A 4 4.20 8.96 10.95
C THR A 4 5.61 9.01 10.38
N VAL A 5 6.15 10.21 10.20
CA VAL A 5 7.55 10.43 9.82
C VAL A 5 8.50 9.70 10.80
N ALA A 6 8.14 9.65 12.09
CA ALA A 6 8.90 8.92 13.10
C ALA A 6 8.96 7.40 12.84
N GLN A 7 7.84 6.78 12.42
CA GLN A 7 7.83 5.35 12.06
C GLN A 7 8.69 5.08 10.82
N VAL A 8 8.63 5.95 9.81
CA VAL A 8 9.50 5.83 8.62
C VAL A 8 10.97 5.93 9.03
N LYS A 9 11.33 6.93 9.86
CA LYS A 9 12.70 7.11 10.35
C LYS A 9 13.18 5.95 11.22
N ALA A 10 12.30 5.37 12.04
CA ALA A 10 12.62 4.18 12.85
C ALA A 10 12.99 2.97 11.97
N LEU A 11 12.38 2.86 10.80
CA LEU A 11 12.73 1.83 9.81
C LEU A 11 14.02 2.17 9.05
N CYS A 12 14.62 3.34 9.18
CA CYS A 12 15.85 3.75 8.49
C CYS A 12 17.01 3.94 9.47
N PRO A 13 17.67 2.86 9.93
CA PRO A 13 18.72 2.94 10.97
C PRO A 13 19.99 3.70 10.53
N GLN A 14 20.20 3.87 9.22
CA GLN A 14 21.37 4.54 8.64
C GLN A 14 21.13 6.04 8.39
N GLY A 15 19.94 6.56 8.69
CA GLY A 15 19.51 7.90 8.31
C GLY A 15 18.95 7.95 6.89
N THR A 16 18.30 9.06 6.56
CA THR A 16 17.69 9.31 5.24
C THR A 16 18.19 10.66 4.71
N PRO A 17 18.54 10.77 3.42
CA PRO A 17 18.89 12.06 2.81
C PRO A 17 17.66 12.94 2.54
N LEU A 18 16.44 12.38 2.63
CA LEU A 18 15.18 13.10 2.45
C LEU A 18 14.84 13.96 3.66
N THR A 19 14.26 15.13 3.39
CA THR A 19 13.68 16.00 4.42
C THR A 19 12.36 15.46 4.94
N ASP A 20 11.96 15.91 6.13
CA ASP A 20 10.70 15.51 6.76
C ASP A 20 9.49 15.83 5.86
N GLU A 21 9.50 16.98 5.19
CA GLU A 21 8.46 17.39 4.22
C GLU A 21 8.38 16.44 3.01
N GLN A 22 9.52 15.95 2.52
CA GLN A 22 9.55 14.98 1.42
C GLN A 22 9.01 13.61 1.87
N ILE A 23 9.29 13.22 3.10
CA ILE A 23 8.75 11.99 3.69
C ILE A 23 7.22 12.09 3.82
N GLU A 24 6.70 13.23 4.30
CA GLU A 24 5.26 13.47 4.37
C GLU A 24 4.59 13.41 2.99
N ALA A 25 5.19 14.03 1.97
CA ALA A 25 4.68 13.96 0.61
C ALA A 25 4.65 12.51 0.07
N LEU A 26 5.68 11.71 0.38
CA LEU A 26 5.73 10.30 0.01
C LEU A 26 4.69 9.46 0.76
N ILE A 27 4.39 9.77 2.02
CA ILE A 27 3.34 9.11 2.79
C ILE A 27 1.98 9.35 2.11
N VAL A 28 1.66 10.59 1.73
CA VAL A 28 0.41 10.91 1.03
C VAL A 28 0.30 10.17 -0.31
N GLN A 29 1.41 10.07 -1.05
CA GLN A 29 1.45 9.29 -2.29
C GLN A 29 1.28 7.79 -2.05
N ALA A 30 1.90 7.25 -1.00
CA ALA A 30 1.75 5.86 -0.62
C ALA A 30 0.30 5.53 -0.22
N GLU A 31 -0.35 6.42 0.54
CA GLU A 31 -1.76 6.32 0.91
C GLU A 31 -2.64 6.27 -0.35
N ALA A 32 -2.46 7.23 -1.28
CA ALA A 32 -3.22 7.27 -2.54
C ALA A 32 -3.02 5.99 -3.39
N TYR A 33 -1.78 5.47 -3.43
CA TYR A 33 -1.45 4.24 -4.13
C TYR A 33 -2.13 3.02 -3.48
N LEU A 34 -2.10 2.93 -2.15
CA LEU A 34 -2.71 1.83 -1.40
C LEU A 34 -4.23 1.85 -1.51
N PHE A 35 -4.87 3.02 -1.51
CA PHE A 35 -6.30 3.17 -1.80
C PHE A 35 -6.67 2.77 -3.23
N GLY A 36 -5.81 3.06 -4.21
CA GLY A 36 -6.02 2.64 -5.59
C GLY A 36 -6.04 1.12 -5.75
N LEU A 37 -5.21 0.40 -4.98
CA LEU A 37 -5.12 -1.07 -5.02
C LEU A 37 -6.15 -1.76 -4.11
N HIS A 38 -6.39 -1.21 -2.92
CA HIS A 38 -7.23 -1.79 -1.89
C HIS A 38 -8.26 -0.77 -1.37
N PRO A 39 -9.34 -0.50 -2.14
CA PRO A 39 -10.35 0.48 -1.74
C PRO A 39 -11.12 0.08 -0.47
N ASP A 40 -11.10 -1.20 -0.09
CA ASP A 40 -11.79 -1.77 1.07
C ASP A 40 -10.98 -1.69 2.37
N VAL A 41 -9.73 -1.20 2.33
CA VAL A 41 -8.82 -1.17 3.48
C VAL A 41 -9.41 -0.37 4.66
N LEU A 42 -10.02 0.79 4.43
CA LEU A 42 -10.69 1.57 5.49
C LEU A 42 -11.86 0.81 6.11
N ALA A 43 -12.68 0.16 5.30
CA ALA A 43 -13.82 -0.62 5.77
C ALA A 43 -13.36 -1.80 6.64
N ARG A 44 -12.23 -2.42 6.27
CA ARG A 44 -11.65 -3.55 7.01
C ARG A 44 -11.01 -3.15 8.34
N VAL A 45 -10.40 -1.97 8.39
CA VAL A 45 -9.91 -1.39 9.65
C VAL A 45 -11.07 -1.02 10.56
N ALA A 46 -12.10 -0.35 10.03
CA ALA A 46 -13.31 -0.02 10.79
C ALA A 46 -14.03 -1.27 11.33
N ALA A 47 -14.01 -2.37 10.57
CA ALA A 47 -14.58 -3.66 10.98
C ALA A 47 -13.67 -4.46 11.96
N GLY A 48 -12.46 -3.96 12.28
CA GLY A 48 -11.50 -4.66 13.14
C GLY A 48 -10.89 -5.93 12.52
N THR A 49 -11.13 -6.18 11.23
CA THR A 49 -10.58 -7.33 10.50
C THR A 49 -9.14 -7.11 10.04
N LEU A 50 -8.70 -5.86 10.05
CA LEU A 50 -7.34 -5.44 9.74
C LEU A 50 -6.91 -4.46 10.84
N ALA A 51 -5.77 -4.71 11.47
CA ALA A 51 -5.23 -3.79 12.46
C ALA A 51 -4.69 -2.54 11.77
N GLN A 52 -5.00 -1.36 12.32
CA GLN A 52 -4.50 -0.10 11.80
C GLN A 52 -2.96 -0.06 11.80
N GLU A 53 -2.33 -0.59 12.86
CA GLU A 53 -0.87 -0.68 12.99
C GLU A 53 -0.23 -1.46 11.83
N THR A 54 -0.91 -2.47 11.28
CA THR A 54 -0.42 -3.22 10.12
C THR A 54 -0.39 -2.35 8.87
N VAL A 55 -1.41 -1.50 8.68
CA VAL A 55 -1.50 -0.59 7.53
C VAL A 55 -0.43 0.49 7.65
N ASP A 56 -0.32 1.10 8.84
CA ASP A 56 0.70 2.13 9.11
C ASP A 56 2.12 1.57 8.93
N TYR A 57 2.37 0.30 9.28
CA TYR A 57 3.65 -0.37 9.05
C TYR A 57 3.95 -0.56 7.56
N VAL A 58 2.95 -0.99 6.76
CA VAL A 58 3.12 -1.20 5.32
C VAL A 58 3.35 0.13 4.58
N GLU A 59 2.63 1.19 4.94
CA GLU A 59 2.89 2.53 4.41
C GLU A 59 4.32 2.99 4.76
N ALA A 60 4.72 2.84 6.03
CA ALA A 60 6.04 3.24 6.47
C ALA A 60 7.16 2.44 5.78
N SER A 61 6.97 1.14 5.54
CA SER A 61 7.96 0.28 4.87
C SER A 61 8.10 0.59 3.37
N MET A 62 7.01 0.99 2.71
CA MET A 62 7.05 1.48 1.33
C MET A 62 7.85 2.77 1.22
N VAL A 63 7.56 3.75 2.08
CA VAL A 63 8.29 5.04 2.08
C VAL A 63 9.74 4.86 2.50
N ALA A 64 10.02 4.04 3.52
CA ALA A 64 11.37 3.76 3.98
C ALA A 64 12.27 3.19 2.88
N ARG A 65 11.72 2.42 1.92
CA ARG A 65 12.49 1.89 0.79
C ARG A 65 12.96 2.97 -0.17
N ILE A 66 12.09 3.93 -0.46
CA ILE A 66 12.47 5.11 -1.26
C ILE A 66 13.44 5.97 -0.46
N ALA A 67 13.19 6.18 0.82
CA ALA A 67 14.05 6.99 1.67
C ALA A 67 15.47 6.43 1.83
N ARG A 68 15.65 5.10 1.74
CA ARG A 68 16.96 4.44 1.75
C ARG A 68 17.70 4.54 0.41
N ASN A 69 16.98 4.59 -0.72
CA ASN A 69 17.58 4.71 -2.05
C ASN A 69 16.74 5.62 -2.96
N PRO A 70 16.77 6.94 -2.73
CA PRO A 70 15.90 7.88 -3.45
C PRO A 70 16.24 8.01 -4.93
N GLU A 71 17.50 7.77 -5.30
CA GLU A 71 17.97 7.90 -6.67
C GLU A 71 17.88 6.59 -7.47
N GLY A 72 17.45 5.49 -6.83
CA GLY A 72 17.34 4.18 -7.48
C GLY A 72 18.68 3.66 -8.03
N LEU A 73 19.79 4.15 -7.48
CA LEU A 73 21.14 3.87 -7.99
C LEU A 73 21.44 2.39 -7.78
N ARG A 74 21.50 1.66 -8.90
CA ARG A 74 21.88 0.25 -8.97
C ARG A 74 23.40 0.19 -9.04
N MET A 75 24.04 0.26 -7.87
CA MET A 75 25.45 -0.04 -7.61
C MET A 75 26.36 -0.06 -8.86
N GLU A 76 27.13 1.01 -9.10
CA GLU A 76 28.26 0.93 -10.04
C GLU A 76 29.29 -0.05 -9.45
N MET A 77 29.60 -1.11 -10.21
CA MET A 77 30.57 -2.13 -9.83
C MET A 77 31.99 -1.62 -10.06
N ASP A 78 32.78 -1.59 -8.98
CA ASP A 78 34.23 -1.77 -9.07
C ASP A 78 34.62 -2.83 -8.02
N GLY A 79 34.83 -4.08 -8.46
CA GLY A 79 35.36 -5.17 -7.62
C GLY A 79 34.45 -6.39 -7.36
N ASP A 80 34.78 -7.46 -8.06
CA ASP A 80 34.55 -8.94 -7.97
C ASP A 80 33.72 -9.63 -6.85
N TYR A 81 32.81 -8.97 -6.13
CA TYR A 81 31.86 -9.69 -5.25
C TYR A 81 30.44 -9.11 -5.33
N GLN A 82 29.58 -9.77 -6.11
CA GLN A 82 28.17 -9.43 -6.24
C GLN A 82 27.32 -10.14 -5.17
N TYR A 83 26.68 -9.36 -4.29
CA TYR A 83 25.42 -9.74 -3.67
C TYR A 83 24.27 -9.28 -4.58
N GLN A 84 23.49 -10.20 -5.16
CA GLN A 84 22.24 -9.86 -5.84
C GLN A 84 21.17 -9.52 -4.79
N LEU A 85 21.14 -8.27 -4.32
CA LEU A 85 19.95 -7.74 -3.66
C LEU A 85 18.83 -7.59 -4.70
N ALA A 86 17.67 -8.15 -4.39
CA ALA A 86 16.53 -8.28 -5.30
C ALA A 86 16.19 -6.96 -6.03
N ALA A 87 16.36 -6.97 -7.36
CA ALA A 87 16.23 -5.82 -8.24
C ALA A 87 14.83 -5.17 -8.27
N ALA A 88 13.80 -5.86 -7.78
CA ALA A 88 12.43 -5.34 -7.76
C ALA A 88 12.22 -4.22 -6.72
N ALA A 89 13.01 -4.19 -5.63
CA ALA A 89 12.86 -3.21 -4.55
C ALA A 89 13.73 -1.95 -4.72
N ALA A 90 14.62 -1.93 -5.72
CA ALA A 90 15.61 -0.86 -5.94
C ALA A 90 15.19 0.19 -6.97
N SER A 91 13.92 0.20 -7.39
CA SER A 91 13.47 0.98 -8.55
C SER A 91 13.23 2.48 -8.27
N GLY A 92 13.34 2.93 -7.02
CA GLY A 92 13.04 4.32 -6.65
C GLY A 92 11.55 4.69 -6.72
N TYR A 93 10.66 3.73 -7.01
CA TYR A 93 9.20 3.94 -7.10
C TYR A 93 8.48 3.37 -5.88
N LEU A 94 7.33 3.97 -5.54
CA LEU A 94 6.39 3.42 -4.56
C LEU A 94 5.86 2.07 -5.07
N THR A 95 6.30 0.99 -4.44
CA THR A 95 5.92 -0.39 -4.78
C THR A 95 5.48 -1.13 -3.53
N LEU A 96 4.27 -1.69 -3.59
CA LEU A 96 3.79 -2.65 -2.62
C LEU A 96 4.43 -4.02 -2.91
N LEU A 97 5.13 -4.59 -1.93
CA LEU A 97 5.73 -5.91 -2.09
C LEU A 97 4.70 -7.03 -1.86
N PRO A 98 4.90 -8.22 -2.46
CA PRO A 98 4.02 -9.36 -2.24
C PRO A 98 3.86 -9.75 -0.76
N ASP A 99 4.91 -9.64 0.04
CA ASP A 99 4.83 -9.97 1.47
C ASP A 99 3.99 -8.96 2.27
N GLU A 100 4.02 -7.69 1.89
CA GLU A 100 3.22 -6.63 2.50
C GLU A 100 1.76 -6.73 2.07
N GLU A 101 1.54 -7.01 0.78
CA GLU A 101 0.22 -7.33 0.26
C GLU A 101 -0.39 -8.51 1.01
N ARG A 102 0.40 -9.55 1.31
CA ARG A 102 -0.04 -10.69 2.15
C ARG A 102 -0.39 -10.29 3.57
N MET A 103 0.27 -9.29 4.16
CA MET A 103 -0.12 -8.75 5.47
C MET A 103 -1.47 -8.04 5.37
N LEU A 104 -1.74 -7.35 4.27
CA LEU A 104 -3.01 -6.69 3.99
C LEU A 104 -4.12 -7.67 3.62
N THR A 105 -3.86 -8.85 3.05
CA THR A 105 -4.89 -9.77 2.52
C THR A 105 -5.26 -10.95 3.43
N ARG A 106 -4.79 -11.02 4.68
CA ARG A 106 -5.23 -12.07 5.64
C ARG A 106 -6.69 -11.84 6.08
N GLY A 107 -7.63 -12.15 5.21
CA GLY A 107 -9.05 -12.04 5.51
C GLY A 107 -9.93 -12.36 4.31
N LYS A 108 -10.40 -13.62 4.27
CA LYS A 108 -11.47 -14.19 3.43
C LYS A 108 -11.02 -14.80 2.09
N GLY A 109 -11.63 -15.95 1.80
CA GLY A 109 -11.19 -16.96 0.85
C GLY A 109 -10.97 -16.46 -0.58
N ALA A 110 -10.07 -17.17 -1.27
CA ALA A 110 -9.41 -16.83 -2.53
C ALA A 110 -10.28 -16.40 -3.72
N PHE A 111 -11.61 -16.41 -3.62
CA PHE A 111 -12.51 -16.10 -4.74
C PHE A 111 -13.79 -15.41 -4.24
N THR A 112 -13.87 -14.09 -4.34
CA THR A 112 -15.14 -13.36 -4.34
C THR A 112 -15.32 -12.74 -5.71
N ILE A 113 -16.17 -13.35 -6.54
CA ILE A 113 -16.53 -12.81 -7.86
C ILE A 113 -17.79 -11.96 -7.65
N THR A 114 -17.66 -10.64 -7.79
CA THR A 114 -18.83 -9.75 -7.84
C THR A 114 -19.16 -9.47 -9.31
N PRO A 115 -20.25 -10.03 -9.86
CA PRO A 115 -20.62 -9.73 -11.24
C PRO A 115 -21.08 -8.27 -11.35
N TYR A 116 -20.47 -7.52 -12.26
CA TYR A 116 -20.95 -6.19 -12.64
C TYR A 116 -22.13 -6.34 -13.62
N ASN A 117 -23.33 -5.94 -13.20
CA ASN A 117 -24.52 -5.93 -14.06
C ASN A 117 -24.93 -4.50 -14.43
N PRO A 118 -24.58 -4.01 -15.64
CA PRO A 118 -24.98 -2.68 -16.10
C PRO A 118 -26.49 -2.55 -16.43
N ARG A 119 -27.29 -3.61 -16.28
CA ARG A 119 -28.73 -3.66 -16.59
C ARG A 119 -29.64 -3.76 -15.37
N ALA A 120 -29.20 -3.42 -14.17
CA ALA A 120 -30.10 -3.27 -13.04
C ALA A 120 -30.98 -2.03 -13.21
N THR A 121 -31.97 -2.10 -14.11
CA THR A 121 -33.13 -1.21 -14.10
C THR A 121 -33.87 -1.53 -12.80
N THR A 122 -33.80 -0.63 -11.83
CA THR A 122 -34.69 -0.62 -10.68
C THR A 122 -36.10 -0.76 -11.20
N VAL A 123 -36.71 -1.93 -11.05
CA VAL A 123 -38.15 -2.07 -11.24
C VAL A 123 -38.75 -1.32 -10.06
N VAL A 124 -39.07 -0.04 -10.29
CA VAL A 124 -39.91 0.73 -9.38
C VAL A 124 -41.21 -0.07 -9.29
N GLY A 125 -41.46 -0.65 -8.12
CA GLY A 125 -42.68 -1.38 -7.84
C GLY A 125 -43.87 -0.47 -8.10
N GLY A 126 -44.57 -0.72 -9.22
CA GLY A 126 -45.90 -0.21 -9.45
C GLY A 126 -46.83 -0.94 -8.48
N ASP A 127 -47.35 -0.18 -7.53
CA ASP A 127 -48.33 -0.59 -6.52
C ASP A 127 -49.55 -1.28 -7.16
N PRO A 128 -49.91 -2.53 -6.80
CA PRO A 128 -51.10 -3.17 -7.32
C PRO A 128 -52.30 -2.79 -6.45
N SER A 129 -52.74 -1.53 -6.52
CA SER A 129 -54.02 -1.12 -5.92
C SER A 129 -55.17 -1.42 -6.90
N TRP A 130 -55.61 -2.67 -6.94
CA TRP A 130 -56.95 -3.04 -7.42
C TRP A 130 -57.41 -4.37 -6.80
N TRP A 131 -57.84 -4.28 -5.55
CA TRP A 131 -58.94 -5.04 -4.95
C TRP A 131 -59.72 -4.10 -4.03
#